data_AF-A0A380G0H9-F1
#
_entry.id   AF-A0A380G0H9-F1
#
_cell.length_a   1.000
_cell.length_b   1.000
_cell.length_c   1.000
_cell.angle_alpha   90.00
_cell.angle_beta   90.00
_cell.angle_gamma   90.00
#
_symmetry.space_group_name_H-M   'P 1'
#
loop_
_entity.id
_entity.type
_entity.pdbx_description
1 polymer ?
#
loop_
_entity_poly.entity_id
_entity_poly.type
_entity_poly.pdbx_seq_one_letter_code
_entity_poly.pdbx_strand_id
1 'polypeptide(L)'
;MTNKKRWALNLSLASAGLLGSLLFINKNKDVETKKQIPRFFDGQAPYIFAHRGGMAVRPEQTQLAFDNAVAHGLDGFETDVRLTKDEELIVFHDATVDRTTNGSGKVSEHTLAELKRLDAGYHFTDINGAHPYRGNEHAKI
;
A
#
# COMPACT_ATOMS: atom_id res chain seq x y z
N MET A 1 30.68 56.69 -5.77
CA MET A 1 31.19 55.49 -6.51
C MET A 1 31.24 55.81 -8.00
N THR A 2 32.36 55.55 -8.68
CA THR A 2 32.50 55.77 -10.13
C THR A 2 31.65 54.79 -10.94
N ASN A 3 31.20 55.17 -12.14
CA ASN A 3 30.33 54.36 -13.00
C ASN A 3 30.85 52.92 -13.22
N LYS A 4 32.19 52.75 -13.30
CA LYS A 4 32.86 51.45 -13.39
C LYS A 4 32.62 50.54 -12.18
N LYS A 5 32.58 51.10 -10.95
CA LYS A 5 32.32 50.33 -9.72
C LYS A 5 30.86 49.89 -9.60
N ARG A 6 29.91 50.69 -10.10
CA ARG A 6 28.48 50.32 -10.15
C ARG A 6 28.22 49.22 -11.19
N TRP A 7 28.88 49.30 -12.34
CA TRP A 7 28.81 48.26 -13.37
C TRP A 7 29.37 46.93 -12.89
N ALA A 8 30.54 46.92 -12.24
CA ALA A 8 31.13 45.72 -11.66
C ALA A 8 30.22 45.08 -10.59
N LEU A 9 29.61 45.89 -9.72
CA LEU A 9 28.70 45.41 -8.68
C LEU A 9 27.43 44.81 -9.28
N ASN A 10 26.82 45.46 -10.27
CA ASN A 10 25.64 44.94 -10.96
C ASN A 10 25.93 43.64 -11.72
N LEU A 11 27.11 43.53 -12.36
CA LEU A 11 27.54 42.29 -13.01
C LEU A 11 27.72 41.15 -12.00
N SER A 12 28.29 41.44 -10.82
CA SER A 12 28.45 40.42 -9.76
C SER A 12 27.11 39.94 -9.20
N LEU A 13 26.14 40.85 -9.00
CA LEU A 13 24.80 40.52 -8.53
C LEU A 13 24.03 39.68 -9.55
N ALA A 14 24.09 40.03 -10.84
CA ALA A 14 23.48 39.24 -11.90
C ALA A 14 24.10 37.84 -12.02
N SER A 15 25.43 37.74 -11.87
CA SER A 15 26.16 36.47 -11.90
C SER A 15 25.80 35.56 -10.71
N ALA A 16 25.70 36.13 -9.50
CA ALA A 16 25.29 35.41 -8.30
C ALA A 16 23.83 34.93 -8.38
N GLY A 17 22.93 35.73 -8.95
CA GLY A 17 21.55 35.33 -9.22
C GLY A 17 21.45 34.16 -10.18
N LEU A 18 22.18 34.20 -11.29
CA LEU A 18 22.25 33.11 -12.27
C LEU A 18 22.80 31.81 -11.67
N LEU A 19 23.89 31.90 -10.89
CA LEU A 19 24.45 30.73 -10.20
C LEU A 19 23.46 30.15 -9.16
N GLY A 20 22.80 31.01 -8.39
CA GLY A 20 21.81 30.59 -7.40
C GLY A 20 20.61 29.88 -8.04
N SER A 21 20.09 30.41 -9.16
CA SER A 21 19.01 29.78 -9.91
C SER A 21 19.43 28.44 -10.52
N LEU A 22 20.65 28.34 -11.06
CA LEU A 22 21.19 27.08 -11.58
C LEU A 22 21.34 26.02 -10.49
N LEU A 23 21.82 26.40 -9.31
CA LEU A 23 21.94 25.49 -8.16
C LEU A 23 20.57 25.04 -7.65
N PHE A 24 19.58 25.93 -7.59
CA PHE A 24 18.21 25.61 -7.19
C PHE A 24 17.54 24.63 -8.18
N ILE A 25 17.68 24.88 -9.48
CA ILE A 25 17.15 24.00 -10.53
C ILE A 25 17.84 22.63 -10.47
N ASN A 26 19.15 22.57 -10.27
CA ASN A 26 19.87 21.30 -10.23
C ASN A 26 19.57 20.49 -8.96
N LYS A 27 19.34 21.16 -7.81
CA LYS A 27 18.96 20.51 -6.56
C LYS A 27 17.53 19.96 -6.59
N ASN A 28 16.62 20.61 -7.32
CA ASN A 28 15.22 20.19 -7.46
C ASN A 28 14.94 19.46 -8.78
N LYS A 29 15.97 19.06 -9.53
CA LYS A 29 15.85 18.07 -10.60
C LYS A 29 15.74 16.68 -9.98
N ASP A 30 14.69 16.47 -9.20
CA ASP A 30 14.15 15.14 -9.05
C ASP A 30 13.58 14.79 -10.41
N VAL A 31 14.41 14.17 -11.25
CA VAL A 31 13.94 13.53 -12.47
C VAL A 31 13.00 12.46 -11.96
N GLU A 32 11.70 12.74 -12.03
CA GLU A 32 10.65 11.77 -11.82
C GLU A 32 10.89 10.67 -12.87
N THR A 33 11.69 9.68 -12.51
CA THR A 33 11.90 8.51 -13.34
C THR A 33 10.54 7.85 -13.39
N LYS A 34 9.82 8.07 -14.51
CA LYS A 34 8.61 7.32 -14.82
C LYS A 34 9.00 5.86 -14.79
N LYS A 35 8.73 5.19 -13.66
CA LYS A 35 8.87 3.74 -13.56
C LYS A 35 7.96 3.17 -14.63
N GLN A 36 8.55 2.44 -15.58
CA GLN A 36 7.76 1.72 -16.55
C GLN A 36 6.94 0.69 -15.78
N ILE A 37 5.62 0.82 -15.83
CA ILE A 37 4.71 -0.18 -15.28
C ILE A 37 4.56 -1.22 -16.40
N PRO A 38 5.04 -2.47 -16.20
CA PRO A 38 4.84 -3.51 -17.19
C PRO A 38 3.35 -3.71 -17.43
N ARG A 39 3.01 -4.22 -18.62
CA ARG A 39 1.60 -4.57 -18.91
C ARG A 39 1.22 -5.70 -17.97
N PHE A 40 0.13 -5.51 -17.23
CA PHE A 40 -0.36 -6.49 -16.27
C PHE A 40 -0.75 -7.82 -16.94
N PHE A 41 -1.23 -7.75 -18.18
CA PHE A 41 -1.53 -8.91 -19.02
C PHE A 41 -0.63 -8.91 -20.25
N ASP A 42 0.46 -9.68 -20.19
CA ASP A 42 1.42 -9.84 -21.28
C ASP A 42 1.72 -11.31 -21.63
N GLY A 43 1.22 -12.26 -20.84
CA GLY A 43 1.33 -13.71 -21.02
C GLY A 43 0.15 -14.36 -21.78
N GLN A 44 0.19 -15.70 -21.87
CA GLN A 44 -0.87 -16.52 -22.45
C GLN A 44 -1.96 -16.78 -21.41
N ALA A 45 -3.20 -16.41 -21.74
CA ALA A 45 -4.38 -16.66 -20.90
C ALA A 45 -4.68 -18.18 -20.79
N PRO A 46 -5.34 -18.64 -19.71
CA PRO A 46 -5.98 -17.84 -18.64
C PRO A 46 -5.00 -17.38 -17.56
N TYR A 47 -5.31 -16.22 -16.97
CA TYR A 47 -4.65 -15.71 -15.76
C TYR A 47 -5.38 -16.20 -14.51
N ILE A 48 -4.63 -16.57 -13.48
CA ILE A 48 -5.12 -17.13 -12.24
C ILE A 48 -4.91 -16.12 -11.11
N PHE A 49 -6.02 -15.56 -10.63
CA PHE A 49 -6.04 -14.65 -9.49
C PHE A 49 -6.59 -15.32 -8.25
N ALA A 50 -5.86 -15.21 -7.14
CA ALA A 50 -6.32 -15.69 -5.84
C ALA A 50 -7.42 -14.76 -5.29
N HIS A 51 -8.67 -15.19 -5.36
CA HIS A 51 -9.82 -14.48 -4.76
C HIS A 51 -9.58 -14.25 -3.27
N ARG A 52 -9.54 -12.97 -2.86
CA ARG A 52 -9.22 -12.48 -1.50
C ARG A 52 -7.89 -12.98 -0.94
N GLY A 53 -6.88 -13.10 -1.80
CA GLY A 53 -5.59 -13.70 -1.47
C GLY A 53 -5.59 -15.23 -1.40
N GLY A 54 -6.71 -15.90 -1.73
CA GLY A 54 -6.82 -17.35 -1.69
C GLY A 54 -7.50 -17.83 -0.42
N MET A 55 -8.69 -17.28 -0.17
CA MET A 55 -9.49 -17.51 1.06
C MET A 55 -9.75 -18.98 1.42
N ALA A 56 -9.64 -19.90 0.44
CA ALA A 56 -9.82 -21.32 0.67
C ALA A 56 -8.64 -21.99 1.40
N VAL A 57 -7.44 -21.39 1.36
CA VAL A 57 -6.20 -21.99 1.87
C VAL A 57 -5.58 -21.21 3.02
N ARG A 58 -5.88 -19.91 3.14
CA ARG A 58 -5.40 -19.00 4.19
C ARG A 58 -6.53 -18.04 4.60
N PRO A 59 -6.47 -17.42 5.79
CA PRO A 59 -7.45 -16.41 6.20
C PRO A 59 -7.54 -15.28 5.16
N GLU A 60 -8.74 -15.03 4.65
CA GLU A 60 -8.95 -14.07 3.56
C GLU A 60 -8.48 -12.66 3.93
N GLN A 61 -8.02 -11.89 2.94
CA GLN A 61 -7.63 -10.48 3.11
C GLN A 61 -6.50 -10.24 4.14
N THR A 62 -5.69 -11.25 4.45
CA THR A 62 -4.53 -11.15 5.36
C THR A 62 -3.20 -11.27 4.61
N GLN A 63 -2.11 -10.84 5.25
CA GLN A 63 -0.76 -11.02 4.71
C GLN A 63 -0.48 -12.50 4.39
N LEU A 64 -0.93 -13.43 5.25
CA LEU A 64 -0.75 -14.87 5.01
C LEU A 64 -1.35 -15.35 3.69
N ALA A 65 -2.51 -14.82 3.29
CA ALA A 65 -3.15 -15.18 2.05
C ALA A 65 -2.36 -14.64 0.84
N PHE A 66 -1.99 -13.36 0.87
CA PHE A 66 -1.22 -12.74 -0.20
C PHE A 66 0.16 -13.38 -0.37
N ASP A 67 0.89 -13.60 0.74
CA ASP A 67 2.21 -14.25 0.72
C ASP A 67 2.10 -15.67 0.15
N ASN A 68 1.01 -16.39 0.46
CA ASN A 68 0.76 -17.72 -0.10
C ASN A 68 0.49 -17.67 -1.62
N ALA A 69 -0.32 -16.72 -2.09
CA ALA A 69 -0.57 -16.53 -3.52
C ALA A 69 0.74 -16.22 -4.28
N VAL A 70 1.58 -15.35 -3.74
CA VAL A 70 2.90 -15.02 -4.31
C VAL A 70 3.82 -16.25 -4.31
N ALA A 71 3.89 -16.99 -3.20
CA ALA A 71 4.74 -18.17 -3.08
C ALA A 71 4.37 -19.29 -4.09
N HIS A 72 3.10 -19.34 -4.52
CA HIS A 72 2.63 -20.28 -5.53
C HIS A 72 2.73 -19.77 -6.97
N GLY A 73 3.26 -18.56 -7.19
CA GLY A 73 3.49 -18.01 -8.53
C GLY A 73 2.20 -17.73 -9.30
N LEU A 74 1.13 -17.36 -8.61
CA LEU A 74 -0.12 -16.95 -9.26
C LEU A 74 0.09 -15.62 -9.99
N ASP A 75 -0.70 -15.38 -11.05
CA ASP A 75 -0.65 -14.14 -11.82
C ASP A 75 -1.05 -12.91 -10.99
N GLY A 76 -1.79 -13.13 -9.90
CA GLY A 76 -1.98 -12.15 -8.84
C GLY A 76 -2.98 -12.62 -7.77
N PHE A 77 -3.46 -11.65 -7.00
CA PHE A 77 -4.51 -11.85 -6.01
C PHE A 77 -5.50 -10.69 -6.07
N GLU A 78 -6.73 -10.95 -5.67
CA GLU A 78 -7.82 -9.97 -5.59
C GLU A 78 -7.99 -9.50 -4.14
N THR A 79 -8.45 -8.26 -3.98
CA THR A 79 -8.66 -7.61 -2.68
C THR A 79 -9.93 -6.76 -2.69
N ASP A 80 -10.67 -6.80 -1.59
CA ASP A 80 -11.81 -5.93 -1.32
C ASP A 80 -11.39 -4.78 -0.41
N VAL A 81 -11.96 -3.59 -0.60
CA VAL A 81 -11.62 -2.41 0.21
C VAL A 81 -12.82 -1.86 0.97
N ARG A 82 -12.57 -1.38 2.19
CA ARG A 82 -13.55 -0.70 3.06
C ARG A 82 -12.92 0.54 3.69
N LEU A 83 -13.78 1.44 4.15
CA LEU A 83 -13.41 2.66 4.86
C LEU A 83 -13.73 2.53 6.34
N THR A 84 -12.79 2.91 7.20
CA THR A 84 -12.96 2.95 8.67
C THR A 84 -13.69 4.21 9.12
N LYS A 85 -13.98 4.30 10.42
CA LYS A 85 -14.57 5.48 11.07
C LYS A 85 -13.70 6.74 10.95
N ASP A 86 -12.39 6.56 10.97
CA ASP A 86 -11.36 7.59 10.83
C ASP A 86 -10.85 7.76 9.39
N GLU A 87 -11.65 7.30 8.41
CA GLU A 87 -11.43 7.49 6.97
C GLU A 87 -10.17 6.84 6.39
N GLU A 88 -9.68 5.79 7.05
CA GLU A 88 -8.57 4.96 6.55
C GLU A 88 -9.09 3.83 5.66
N LEU A 89 -8.37 3.52 4.58
CA LEU A 89 -8.67 2.37 3.74
C LEU A 89 -8.09 1.10 4.34
N ILE A 90 -8.89 0.04 4.39
CA ILE A 90 -8.44 -1.30 4.78
C ILE A 90 -8.82 -2.32 3.73
N VAL A 91 -8.13 -3.45 3.76
CA VAL A 91 -8.44 -4.62 2.93
C VAL A 91 -9.34 -5.56 3.73
N PHE A 92 -10.63 -5.60 3.37
CA PHE A 92 -11.65 -6.36 4.11
C PHE A 92 -12.93 -6.53 3.27
N HIS A 93 -13.52 -7.72 3.22
CA HIS A 93 -14.68 -7.96 2.35
C HIS A 93 -16.00 -7.48 2.94
N ASP A 94 -16.37 -7.93 4.14
CA ASP A 94 -17.70 -7.70 4.71
C ASP A 94 -17.87 -6.26 5.20
N ALA A 95 -19.13 -5.82 5.35
CA ALA A 95 -19.42 -4.54 6.01
C ALA A 95 -19.21 -4.61 7.54
N THR A 96 -19.19 -5.82 8.10
CA THR A 96 -19.02 -6.09 9.53
C THR A 96 -17.85 -7.05 9.75
N VAL A 97 -17.22 -7.00 10.92
CA VAL A 97 -16.02 -7.81 11.21
C VAL A 97 -16.33 -9.24 11.68
N ASP A 98 -17.60 -9.52 11.97
CA ASP A 98 -18.09 -10.69 12.70
C ASP A 98 -17.76 -12.04 12.05
N ARG A 99 -17.77 -12.13 10.71
CA ARG A 99 -17.61 -13.43 10.03
C ARG A 99 -16.20 -13.97 10.13
N THR A 100 -15.19 -13.10 10.03
CA THR A 100 -13.78 -13.51 9.88
C THR A 100 -12.95 -13.22 11.11
N THR A 101 -13.43 -12.39 12.04
CA THR A 101 -12.64 -11.93 13.17
C THR A 101 -13.20 -12.36 14.52
N ASN A 102 -12.41 -12.16 15.59
CA ASN A 102 -12.86 -12.26 16.97
C ASN A 102 -13.63 -11.03 17.49
N GLY A 103 -13.97 -10.06 16.62
CA GLY A 103 -14.71 -8.85 16.96
C GLY A 103 -16.16 -8.89 16.47
N SER A 104 -16.87 -7.77 16.66
CA SER A 104 -18.25 -7.60 16.18
C SER A 104 -18.53 -6.16 15.77
N GLY A 105 -19.44 -5.96 14.81
CA GLY A 105 -19.93 -4.64 14.40
C GLY A 105 -19.38 -4.17 13.06
N LYS A 106 -19.82 -2.99 12.61
CA LYS A 106 -19.47 -2.48 11.28
C LYS A 106 -18.02 -1.99 11.23
N VAL A 107 -17.35 -2.24 10.11
CA VAL A 107 -16.01 -1.68 9.83
C VAL A 107 -16.03 -0.15 9.94
N SER A 108 -17.05 0.50 9.38
CA SER A 108 -17.22 1.96 9.40
C SER A 108 -17.48 2.55 10.79
N GLU A 109 -17.69 1.72 11.81
CA GLU A 109 -17.91 2.15 13.20
C GLU A 109 -16.65 2.01 14.06
N HIS A 110 -15.56 1.44 13.51
CA HIS A 110 -14.27 1.27 14.17
C HIS A 110 -13.19 2.15 13.53
N THR A 111 -12.28 2.67 14.36
CA THR A 111 -11.02 3.30 13.91
C THR A 111 -10.04 2.25 13.39
N LEU A 112 -9.07 2.66 12.57
CA LEU A 112 -8.00 1.76 12.11
C LEU A 112 -7.26 1.13 13.29
N ALA A 113 -6.99 1.91 14.35
CA ALA A 113 -6.31 1.42 15.55
C ALA A 113 -7.11 0.35 16.30
N GLU A 114 -8.44 0.42 16.27
CA GLU A 114 -9.33 -0.62 16.81
C GLU A 114 -9.30 -1.89 15.96
N LEU A 115 -9.41 -1.74 14.65
CA LEU A 115 -9.45 -2.86 13.71
C LEU A 115 -8.15 -3.67 13.69
N LYS A 116 -6.98 -3.00 13.78
CA LYS A 116 -5.67 -3.67 13.86
C LYS A 116 -5.48 -4.59 15.07
N ARG A 117 -6.39 -4.54 16.06
CA ARG A 117 -6.37 -5.46 17.20
C ARG A 117 -7.16 -6.75 16.95
N LEU A 118 -7.95 -6.79 15.88
CA LEU A 118 -8.78 -7.94 15.53
C LEU A 118 -7.95 -9.00 14.82
N ASP A 119 -8.24 -10.25 15.14
CA ASP A 119 -7.64 -11.44 14.54
C ASP A 119 -8.56 -11.95 13.42
N ALA A 120 -8.23 -11.66 12.15
CA ALA A 120 -8.98 -12.12 10.98
C ALA A 120 -8.71 -13.59 10.62
N GLY A 121 -7.82 -14.27 11.35
CA GLY A 121 -7.61 -15.70 11.31
C GLY A 121 -8.50 -16.48 12.27
N TYR A 122 -9.25 -15.81 13.14
CA TYR A 122 -9.88 -16.43 14.31
C TYR A 122 -10.89 -17.54 13.96
N HIS A 123 -11.67 -17.31 12.90
CA HIS A 123 -12.68 -18.23 12.41
C HIS A 123 -12.22 -19.10 11.23
N PHE A 124 -11.00 -18.89 10.71
CA PHE A 124 -10.50 -19.72 9.62
C PHE A 124 -10.35 -21.17 10.09
N THR A 125 -10.83 -22.09 9.24
CA THR A 125 -10.74 -23.53 9.46
C THR A 125 -10.00 -24.16 8.31
N ASP A 126 -8.95 -24.93 8.58
CA ASP A 126 -8.23 -25.67 7.55
C ASP A 126 -8.98 -26.95 7.11
N ILE A 127 -8.40 -27.68 6.16
CA ILE A 127 -8.98 -28.92 5.62
C ILE A 127 -9.15 -30.03 6.67
N ASN A 128 -8.50 -29.92 7.83
CA ASN A 128 -8.59 -30.88 8.93
C ASN A 128 -9.58 -30.43 10.01
N GLY A 129 -10.27 -29.30 9.83
CA GLY A 129 -11.16 -28.75 10.85
C GLY A 129 -10.45 -27.97 11.95
N ALA A 130 -9.14 -27.68 11.81
CA ALA A 130 -8.36 -26.97 12.81
C ALA A 130 -8.37 -25.46 12.57
N HIS A 131 -8.05 -24.68 13.62
CA HIS A 131 -7.93 -23.22 13.58
C HIS A 131 -6.49 -22.75 13.75
N PRO A 132 -5.59 -23.03 12.79
CA PRO A 132 -4.14 -22.86 12.98
C PRO A 132 -3.66 -21.41 13.06
N TYR A 133 -4.51 -20.44 12.72
CA TYR A 133 -4.12 -19.02 12.63
C TYR A 133 -4.67 -18.14 13.75
N ARG A 134 -5.34 -18.71 14.75
CA ARG A 134 -5.77 -17.96 15.94
C ARG A 134 -4.56 -17.33 16.65
N GLY A 135 -4.62 -16.02 16.85
CA GLY A 135 -3.56 -15.23 17.49
C GLY A 135 -2.32 -15.02 16.62
N ASN A 136 -2.37 -15.32 15.31
CA ASN A 136 -1.24 -15.11 14.42
C ASN A 136 -1.13 -13.63 14.02
N GLU A 137 0.04 -13.02 14.20
CA GLU A 137 0.26 -11.60 13.89
C GLU A 137 0.06 -11.26 12.40
N HIS A 138 0.37 -12.20 11.50
CA HIS A 138 0.17 -12.01 10.06
C HIS A 138 -1.28 -12.29 9.60
N ALA A 139 -2.16 -12.69 10.52
CA ALA A 139 -3.59 -12.89 10.28
C ALA A 139 -4.45 -11.74 10.82
N LYS A 140 -3.85 -10.69 11.40
CA LYS A 140 -4.59 -9.49 11.83
C LYS A 140 -5.03 -8.63 10.64
N ILE A 141 -6.02 -7.77 10.88
CA ILE A 141 -6.39 -6.68 9.94
C ILE A 141 -5.24 -5.67 9.82
#